data_AF-A0A2W6UTZ6-F1
#
_entry.id   AF-A0A2W6UTZ6-F1
#
_cell.length_a   1.000
_cell.length_b   1.000
_cell.length_c   1.000
_cell.angle_alpha   90.00
_cell.angle_beta   90.00
_cell.angle_gamma   90.00
#
_symmetry.space_group_name_H-M   'P 1'
#
loop_
_entity.id
_entity.type
_entity.pdbx_description
1 polymer ?
#
loop_
_entity_poly.entity_id
_entity_poly.type
_entity_poly.pdbx_seq_one_letter_code
_entity_poly.pdbx_strand_id
1 'polypeptide(L)'
;YDPNLAEGSRITSVTIDGEPLDPDAEYRIGTLSFLATGGDNFRVFTEGTDYVDTGLLDYEAWVDYLADSSPVEPSYAKQAVSVQGVPDAVEAGAEVSFSVSGVNMTSRGAPEVTALTVTLGGQTLATVPVTAGAATVAVTVPAGTAAGASALVLTTDAGGTSVTVPLTIEQPVPLVTSRTTLVALPPVHINGLLHSRLIAYVSQSEGRAEGTVVFREGDRVVAEVALTRAGLAATTLPRLSRGTHRYTAEFVPADPGAVEGSTSRTVGVRVLF
;
A
#
# COMPACT_ATOMS: atom_id res chain seq x y z
N TYR A 1 -0.30 5.52 18.72
CA TYR A 1 -1.27 4.64 19.42
C TYR A 1 -2.63 4.80 18.78
N ASP A 2 -3.49 3.79 18.82
CA ASP A 2 -4.88 3.87 18.36
C ASP A 2 -5.82 3.60 19.56
N PRO A 3 -6.61 4.59 20.02
CA PRO A 3 -7.51 4.43 21.16
C PRO A 3 -8.71 3.50 20.88
N ASN A 4 -9.03 3.24 19.61
CA ASN A 4 -10.17 2.42 19.22
C ASN A 4 -9.86 0.91 19.25
N LEU A 5 -8.57 0.55 19.30
CA LEU A 5 -8.16 -0.83 19.46
C LEU A 5 -8.46 -1.35 20.88
N ALA A 6 -8.58 -2.67 20.99
CA ALA A 6 -8.81 -3.35 22.26
C ALA A 6 -7.71 -3.02 23.29
N GLU A 7 -8.07 -3.11 24.57
CA GLU A 7 -7.08 -3.04 25.65
C GLU A 7 -5.97 -4.07 25.41
N GLY A 8 -4.71 -3.66 25.59
CA GLY A 8 -3.53 -4.46 25.26
C GLY A 8 -3.05 -4.34 23.81
N SER A 9 -3.82 -3.73 22.90
CA SER A 9 -3.45 -3.58 21.48
C SER A 9 -3.42 -2.13 20.99
N ARG A 10 -3.57 -1.14 21.89
CA ARG A 10 -3.62 0.29 21.53
C ARG A 10 -2.27 0.87 21.14
N ILE A 11 -1.16 0.28 21.58
CA ILE A 11 0.18 0.75 21.22
C ILE A 11 0.54 0.20 19.85
N THR A 12 0.57 1.09 18.86
CA THR A 12 0.80 0.75 17.44
C THR A 12 2.27 0.84 17.05
N SER A 13 3.03 1.72 17.72
CA SER A 13 4.47 1.90 17.53
C SER A 13 5.05 2.62 18.75
N VAL A 14 6.32 2.33 19.03
CA VAL A 14 7.15 3.03 20.01
C VAL A 14 8.51 3.24 19.34
N THR A 15 9.05 4.45 19.46
CA THR A 15 10.42 4.76 19.04
C THR A 15 11.22 5.32 20.22
N ILE A 16 12.50 5.00 20.24
CA ILE A 16 13.50 5.49 21.20
C ILE A 16 14.65 6.05 20.37
N ASP A 17 14.97 7.33 20.57
CA ASP A 17 15.98 8.07 19.79
C ASP A 17 15.78 7.99 18.27
N GLY A 18 14.51 7.92 17.83
CA GLY A 18 14.12 7.84 16.42
C GLY A 18 14.06 6.42 15.86
N GLU A 19 14.61 5.44 16.57
CA GLU A 19 14.61 4.03 16.16
C GLU A 19 13.43 3.27 16.76
N PRO A 20 12.86 2.27 16.07
CA PRO A 20 11.84 1.39 16.65
C PRO A 20 12.32 0.71 17.93
N LEU A 21 11.43 0.58 18.91
CA LEU A 21 11.70 -0.22 20.10
C LEU A 21 11.97 -1.69 19.70
N ASP A 22 13.08 -2.22 20.20
CA ASP A 22 13.45 -3.63 20.06
C ASP A 22 12.88 -4.41 21.25
N PRO A 23 11.94 -5.36 21.04
CA PRO A 23 11.31 -6.10 22.13
C PRO A 23 12.27 -7.03 22.88
N ASP A 24 13.41 -7.38 22.27
CA ASP A 24 14.41 -8.28 22.85
C ASP A 24 15.56 -7.52 23.53
N ALA A 25 15.58 -6.18 23.45
CA ALA A 25 16.60 -5.34 24.06
C ALA A 25 16.29 -4.97 25.52
N GLU A 26 17.34 -4.69 26.29
CA GLU A 26 17.23 -4.14 27.64
C GLU A 26 17.33 -2.61 27.61
N TYR A 27 16.42 -1.94 28.32
CA TYR A 27 16.37 -0.47 28.42
C TYR A 27 16.49 -0.02 29.87
N ARG A 28 17.39 0.94 30.12
CA ARG A 28 17.50 1.63 31.41
C ARG A 28 16.48 2.76 31.45
N ILE A 29 15.57 2.72 32.42
CA ILE A 29 14.54 3.74 32.62
C ILE A 29 14.71 4.44 33.98
N GLY A 30 14.32 5.71 34.05
CA GLY A 30 14.11 6.43 35.30
C GLY A 30 12.61 6.48 35.62
N THR A 31 12.22 6.20 36.86
CA THR A 31 10.82 6.28 37.30
C THR A 31 10.74 6.60 38.79
N LEU A 32 9.53 6.87 39.27
CA LEU A 32 9.24 7.13 40.69
C LEU A 32 9.12 5.81 41.46
N SER A 33 9.53 5.81 42.74
CA SER A 33 9.47 4.60 43.61
C SER A 33 8.05 4.01 43.72
N PHE A 34 7.02 4.85 43.67
CA PHE A 34 5.62 4.42 43.61
C PHE A 34 5.31 3.55 42.39
N LEU A 35 5.80 3.93 41.20
CA LEU A 35 5.60 3.14 39.98
C LEU A 35 6.51 1.91 39.97
N ALA A 36 7.76 2.04 40.43
CA ALA A 36 8.71 0.94 40.53
C ALA A 36 8.18 -0.24 41.38
N THR A 37 7.33 0.06 42.38
CA THR A 37 6.69 -0.93 43.24
C THR A 37 5.33 -1.43 42.73
N GLY A 38 4.95 -1.07 41.50
CA GLY A 38 3.71 -1.53 40.84
C GLY A 38 2.48 -0.67 41.14
N GLY A 39 2.66 0.56 41.61
CA GLY A 39 1.60 1.56 41.77
C GLY A 39 0.81 1.78 40.47
N ASP A 40 -0.43 2.25 40.59
CA ASP A 40 -1.36 2.49 39.47
C ASP A 40 -1.55 1.31 38.50
N ASN A 41 -1.35 0.08 38.98
CA ASN A 41 -1.38 -1.17 38.22
C ASN A 41 -0.24 -1.35 37.21
N PHE A 42 0.85 -0.57 37.28
CA PHE A 42 2.05 -0.77 36.47
C PHE A 42 2.91 -1.93 37.00
N ARG A 43 2.30 -3.11 37.16
CA ARG A 43 2.90 -4.31 37.78
C ARG A 43 4.18 -4.77 37.09
N VAL A 44 4.30 -4.53 35.78
CA VAL A 44 5.49 -4.90 34.99
C VAL A 44 6.78 -4.27 35.52
N PHE A 45 6.74 -3.11 36.19
CA PHE A 45 7.95 -2.52 36.78
C PHE A 45 8.55 -3.38 37.88
N THR A 46 7.76 -4.25 38.53
CA THR A 46 8.27 -5.18 39.55
C THR A 46 9.12 -6.31 38.98
N GLU A 47 9.13 -6.47 37.66
CA GLU A 47 9.94 -7.47 36.93
C GLU A 47 11.30 -6.90 36.49
N GLY A 48 11.54 -5.58 36.65
CA GLY A 48 12.79 -4.94 36.27
C GLY A 48 13.99 -5.47 37.07
N THR A 49 15.13 -5.61 36.40
CA THR A 49 16.41 -6.01 37.00
C THR A 49 17.29 -4.79 37.28
N ASP A 50 18.35 -4.98 38.09
CA ASP A 50 19.33 -3.93 38.41
C ASP A 50 18.71 -2.63 38.98
N TYR A 51 17.68 -2.78 39.82
CA TYR A 51 17.01 -1.65 40.47
C TYR A 51 17.98 -0.87 41.37
N VAL A 52 18.05 0.44 41.14
CA VAL A 52 18.81 1.38 41.97
C VAL A 52 17.85 2.41 42.53
N ASP A 53 17.71 2.42 43.85
CA ASP A 53 17.14 3.55 44.56
C ASP A 53 18.19 4.67 44.62
N THR A 54 17.93 5.76 43.92
CA THR A 54 18.85 6.91 43.89
C THR A 54 18.86 7.67 45.22
N GLY A 55 17.85 7.45 46.07
CA GLY A 55 17.62 8.23 47.30
C GLY A 55 17.24 9.69 47.04
N LEU A 56 17.07 10.09 45.78
CA LEU A 56 16.70 11.45 45.40
C LEU A 56 15.19 11.63 45.56
N LEU A 57 14.80 12.73 46.20
CA LEU A 57 13.41 13.17 46.22
C LEU A 57 13.11 13.85 44.87
N ASP A 58 11.99 13.48 44.25
CA ASP A 58 11.58 13.98 42.94
C ASP A 58 11.48 15.50 42.87
N TYR A 59 10.94 16.13 43.93
CA TYR A 59 10.85 17.58 44.01
C TYR A 59 12.22 18.25 44.16
N GLU A 60 13.16 17.64 44.89
CA GLU A 60 14.51 18.19 45.07
C GLU A 60 15.28 18.11 43.75
N ALA A 61 15.26 16.95 43.11
CA ALA A 61 15.85 16.75 41.80
C ALA A 61 15.27 17.74 40.76
N TRP A 62 13.98 18.03 40.82
CA TRP A 62 13.35 19.03 39.96
C TRP A 62 13.79 20.46 40.26
N VAL A 63 13.87 20.85 41.54
CA VAL A 63 14.34 22.18 41.94
C VAL A 63 15.80 22.39 41.54
N ASP A 64 16.65 21.39 41.76
CA ASP A 64 18.06 21.42 41.38
C ASP A 64 18.21 21.57 39.87
N TYR A 65 17.45 20.79 39.07
CA TYR A 65 17.44 20.93 37.62
C TYR A 65 17.06 22.35 37.18
N LEU A 66 16.02 22.95 37.78
CA LEU A 66 15.60 24.32 37.47
C LEU A 66 16.67 25.36 37.83
N ALA A 67 17.36 25.18 38.95
CA ALA A 67 18.43 26.07 39.37
C ALA A 67 19.63 26.01 38.42
N ASP A 68 20.05 24.79 38.05
CA ASP A 68 21.22 24.53 37.20
C ASP A 68 20.97 24.87 35.73
N SER A 69 19.73 24.75 35.26
CA SER A 69 19.36 24.91 33.84
C SER A 69 18.67 26.24 33.53
N SER A 70 18.72 27.22 34.43
CA SER A 70 18.01 28.49 34.27
C SER A 70 18.65 29.43 33.23
N PRO A 71 17.86 30.05 32.32
CA PRO A 71 16.42 29.91 32.16
C PRO A 71 16.05 28.59 31.48
N VAL A 72 15.04 27.90 32.02
CA VAL A 72 14.50 26.69 31.40
C VAL A 72 13.43 27.03 30.35
N GLU A 73 13.43 26.28 29.25
CA GLU A 73 12.36 26.29 28.26
C GLU A 73 11.78 24.88 28.12
N PRO A 74 10.44 24.72 28.13
CA PRO A 74 9.83 23.41 27.92
C PRO A 74 9.95 22.99 26.44
N SER A 75 10.08 21.69 26.20
CA SER A 75 9.78 21.14 24.89
C SER A 75 8.26 21.07 24.70
N TYR A 76 7.76 21.55 23.57
CA TYR A 76 6.36 21.40 23.19
C TYR A 76 6.11 20.14 22.36
N ALA A 77 7.12 19.29 22.17
CA ALA A 77 6.98 18.02 21.48
C ALA A 77 6.00 17.10 22.21
N LYS A 78 5.10 16.48 21.46
CA LYS A 78 4.23 15.42 21.95
C LYS A 78 4.98 14.10 21.93
N GLN A 79 4.94 13.40 23.06
CA GLN A 79 5.49 12.04 23.20
C GLN A 79 4.44 10.94 22.94
N ALA A 80 3.17 11.32 22.77
CA ALA A 80 2.09 10.40 22.43
C ALA A 80 1.11 11.09 21.47
N VAL A 81 0.93 10.46 20.30
CA VAL A 81 0.03 10.91 19.24
C VAL A 81 -0.90 9.77 18.83
N SER A 82 -2.18 10.09 18.64
CA SER A 82 -3.18 9.14 18.17
C SER A 82 -3.05 8.99 16.65
N VAL A 83 -2.90 7.76 16.18
CA VAL A 83 -2.83 7.40 14.76
C VAL A 83 -3.78 6.25 14.53
N GLN A 84 -4.70 6.38 13.56
CA GLN A 84 -5.82 5.45 13.36
C GLN A 84 -5.99 5.12 11.89
N GLY A 85 -6.34 3.86 11.59
CA GLY A 85 -6.68 3.42 10.22
C GLY A 85 -5.48 3.22 9.30
N VAL A 86 -4.28 3.01 9.83
CA VAL A 86 -3.09 2.68 9.03
C VAL A 86 -3.22 1.24 8.52
N PRO A 87 -3.04 0.98 7.22
CA PRO A 87 -2.99 -0.38 6.70
C PRO A 87 -1.66 -1.05 7.04
N ASP A 88 -1.68 -2.36 7.30
CA ASP A 88 -0.46 -3.15 7.59
C ASP A 88 0.49 -3.20 6.37
N ALA A 89 -0.08 -3.22 5.17
CA ALA A 89 0.64 -3.27 3.91
C ALA A 89 0.02 -2.35 2.85
N VAL A 90 0.85 -1.85 1.94
CA VAL A 90 0.44 -1.01 0.80
C VAL A 90 1.33 -1.30 -0.41
N GLU A 91 0.73 -1.38 -1.58
CA GLU A 91 1.48 -1.54 -2.83
C GLU A 91 2.22 -0.24 -3.20
N ALA A 92 3.42 -0.37 -3.73
CA ALA A 92 4.14 0.75 -4.32
C ALA A 92 3.32 1.36 -5.47
N GLY A 93 3.07 2.67 -5.41
CA GLY A 93 2.19 3.38 -6.35
C GLY A 93 0.75 3.56 -5.86
N ALA A 94 0.34 2.85 -4.80
CA ALA A 94 -0.98 3.01 -4.20
C ALA A 94 -1.04 4.18 -3.22
N GLU A 95 -2.26 4.65 -2.95
CA GLU A 95 -2.53 5.65 -1.91
C GLU A 95 -2.73 4.97 -0.55
N VAL A 96 -2.14 5.57 0.48
CA VAL A 96 -2.40 5.24 1.89
C VAL A 96 -3.07 6.42 2.57
N SER A 97 -4.11 6.13 3.35
CA SER A 97 -4.90 7.13 4.07
C SER A 97 -5.13 6.71 5.51
N PHE A 98 -4.92 7.64 6.45
CA PHE A 98 -5.07 7.42 7.89
C PHE A 98 -5.29 8.74 8.63
N SER A 99 -5.75 8.67 9.88
CA SER A 99 -6.01 9.85 10.71
C SER A 99 -4.96 10.02 11.79
N VAL A 100 -4.59 11.27 12.05
CA VAL A 100 -3.66 11.67 13.11
C VAL A 100 -4.34 12.71 13.99
N SER A 101 -4.24 12.57 15.31
CA SER A 101 -4.82 13.52 16.25
C SER A 101 -4.03 13.64 17.55
N GLY A 102 -4.26 14.74 18.26
CA GLY A 102 -3.56 15.06 19.50
C GLY A 102 -2.13 15.55 19.26
N VAL A 103 -1.87 16.26 18.16
CA VAL A 103 -0.54 16.85 17.89
C VAL A 103 -0.32 18.20 18.58
N ASN A 104 -1.39 18.88 19.00
CA ASN A 104 -1.27 20.13 19.76
C ASN A 104 -0.89 19.88 21.21
N MET A 105 0.06 20.66 21.72
CA MET A 105 0.39 20.75 23.13
C MET A 105 -0.49 21.81 23.81
N THR A 106 -1.11 21.49 24.94
CA THR A 106 -2.03 22.39 25.65
C THR A 106 -1.35 23.26 26.70
N SER A 107 -0.04 23.12 26.86
CA SER A 107 0.77 23.93 27.76
C SER A 107 0.77 25.40 27.35
N ARG A 108 0.83 26.29 28.33
CA ARG A 108 0.94 27.73 28.09
C ARG A 108 2.17 28.05 27.24
N GLY A 109 1.98 28.80 26.16
CA GLY A 109 3.06 29.21 25.26
C GLY A 109 3.40 28.19 24.16
N ALA A 110 2.74 27.02 24.15
CA ALA A 110 2.89 26.08 23.05
C ALA A 110 2.36 26.70 21.75
N PRO A 111 3.14 26.65 20.64
CA PRO A 111 2.65 27.05 19.34
C PRO A 111 1.59 26.07 18.83
N GLU A 112 0.64 26.58 18.05
CA GLU A 112 -0.33 25.73 17.34
C GLU A 112 0.38 24.98 16.21
N VAL A 113 0.14 23.68 16.10
CA VAL A 113 0.58 22.88 14.95
C VAL A 113 -0.39 23.17 13.80
N THR A 114 0.13 23.71 12.70
CA THR A 114 -0.69 24.04 11.52
C THR A 114 -0.46 23.09 10.35
N ALA A 115 0.63 22.32 10.38
CA ALA A 115 0.95 21.37 9.32
C ALA A 115 1.72 20.13 9.80
N LEU A 116 1.50 19.01 9.12
CA LEU A 116 2.30 17.80 9.19
C LEU A 116 3.03 17.59 7.87
N THR A 117 4.35 17.51 7.91
CA THR A 117 5.14 17.05 6.76
C THR A 117 5.27 15.53 6.85
N VAL A 118 4.85 14.84 5.80
CA VAL A 118 4.89 13.38 5.69
C VAL A 118 6.04 12.98 4.79
N THR A 119 6.91 12.10 5.28
CA THR A 119 8.09 11.63 4.55
C THR A 119 8.15 10.11 4.53
N LEU A 120 8.79 9.56 3.49
CA LEU A 120 9.11 8.13 3.35
C LEU A 120 10.56 8.01 2.86
N GLY A 121 11.41 7.31 3.61
CA GLY A 121 12.85 7.19 3.27
C GLY A 121 13.57 8.54 3.13
N GLY A 122 13.14 9.55 3.88
CA GLY A 122 13.66 10.93 3.80
C GLY A 122 13.10 11.77 2.65
N GLN A 123 12.30 11.19 1.74
CA GLN A 123 11.60 11.95 0.71
C GLN A 123 10.28 12.49 1.24
N THR A 124 10.04 13.80 1.11
CA THR A 124 8.74 14.41 1.39
C THR A 124 7.70 13.97 0.35
N LEU A 125 6.60 13.39 0.84
CA LEU A 125 5.46 12.98 0.02
C LEU A 125 4.39 14.07 -0.01
N ALA A 126 4.10 14.68 1.13
CA ALA A 126 3.08 15.73 1.25
C ALA A 126 3.30 16.60 2.49
N THR A 127 2.68 17.78 2.48
CA THR A 127 2.43 18.58 3.68
C THR A 127 0.92 18.69 3.85
N VAL A 128 0.41 18.24 4.99
CA VAL A 128 -1.02 18.11 5.30
C VAL A 128 -1.41 19.19 6.31
N PRO A 129 -2.47 19.98 6.08
CA PRO A 129 -2.92 20.97 7.05
C PRO A 129 -3.48 20.29 8.30
N VAL A 130 -3.18 20.87 9.46
CA VAL A 130 -3.71 20.45 10.76
C VAL A 130 -4.77 21.44 11.19
N THR A 131 -5.92 20.94 11.65
CA THR A 131 -7.00 21.74 12.22
C THR A 131 -7.33 21.20 13.60
N ALA A 132 -7.30 22.07 14.62
CA ALA A 132 -7.58 21.69 16.01
C ALA A 132 -6.75 20.48 16.50
N GLY A 133 -5.48 20.40 16.08
CA GLY A 133 -4.57 19.33 16.48
C GLY A 133 -4.90 17.96 15.86
N ALA A 134 -5.66 17.93 14.76
CA ALA A 134 -5.95 16.72 13.99
C ALA A 134 -5.77 16.94 12.48
N ALA A 135 -5.49 15.85 11.77
CA ALA A 135 -5.36 15.82 10.32
C ALA A 135 -5.74 14.44 9.77
N THR A 136 -6.24 14.42 8.52
CA THR A 136 -6.33 13.19 7.73
C THR A 136 -5.20 13.22 6.71
N VAL A 137 -4.32 12.23 6.78
CA VAL A 137 -3.20 12.06 5.88
C VAL A 137 -3.64 11.16 4.73
N ALA A 138 -3.43 11.60 3.50
CA ALA A 138 -3.60 10.80 2.29
C ALA A 138 -2.37 11.05 1.40
N VAL A 139 -1.56 10.01 1.19
CA VAL A 139 -0.30 10.11 0.42
C VAL A 139 -0.15 8.91 -0.50
N THR A 140 0.39 9.14 -1.70
CA THR A 140 0.74 8.06 -2.63
C THR A 140 2.15 7.58 -2.34
N VAL A 141 2.31 6.27 -2.15
CA VAL A 141 3.63 5.64 -2.06
C VAL A 141 4.28 5.70 -3.44
N PRO A 142 5.52 6.21 -3.59
CA PRO A 142 6.19 6.24 -4.89
C PRO A 142 6.30 4.83 -5.49
N ALA A 143 5.95 4.66 -6.77
CA ALA A 143 5.96 3.35 -7.44
C ALA A 143 7.34 2.66 -7.48
N GLY A 144 8.43 3.42 -7.36
CA GLY A 144 9.80 2.90 -7.28
C GLY A 144 10.25 2.47 -5.88
N THR A 145 9.38 2.55 -4.86
CA THR A 145 9.74 2.21 -3.47
C THR A 145 9.95 0.71 -3.34
N ALA A 146 11.11 0.28 -2.83
CA ALA A 146 11.42 -1.13 -2.66
C ALA A 146 10.42 -1.84 -1.73
N ALA A 147 10.13 -3.11 -2.01
CA ALA A 147 9.32 -3.94 -1.11
C ALA A 147 10.03 -4.16 0.24
N GLY A 148 9.24 -4.32 1.30
CA GLY A 148 9.71 -4.65 2.64
C GLY A 148 9.17 -3.71 3.72
N ALA A 149 9.66 -3.90 4.94
CA ALA A 149 9.32 -3.04 6.08
C ALA A 149 9.78 -1.60 5.82
N SER A 150 8.89 -0.65 6.10
CA SER A 150 9.15 0.78 5.95
C SER A 150 8.35 1.56 6.99
N ALA A 151 8.54 2.88 7.01
CA ALA A 151 7.77 3.75 7.87
C ALA A 151 7.55 5.12 7.24
N LEU A 152 6.33 5.64 7.40
CA LEU A 152 6.06 7.06 7.19
C LEU A 152 6.49 7.81 8.44
N VAL A 153 7.24 8.89 8.26
CA VAL A 153 7.64 9.79 9.34
C VAL A 153 6.92 11.11 9.15
N LEU A 154 6.15 11.50 10.17
CA LEU A 154 5.41 12.75 10.20
C LEU A 154 6.08 13.71 11.18
N THR A 155 6.33 14.94 10.75
CA THR A 155 6.91 15.99 11.59
C THR A 155 6.02 17.22 11.63
N THR A 156 5.85 17.80 12.81
CA THR A 156 5.07 19.04 13.00
C THR A 156 5.89 20.29 12.68
N ASP A 157 5.25 21.30 12.10
CA ASP A 157 5.83 22.64 11.86
C ASP A 157 6.17 23.42 13.15
N ALA A 158 5.43 23.18 14.23
CA ALA A 158 5.61 23.82 15.53
C ALA A 158 6.80 23.25 16.36
N GLY A 159 7.57 22.32 15.77
CA GLY A 159 8.82 21.80 16.29
C GLY A 159 8.70 20.60 17.25
N GLY A 160 9.62 19.65 17.09
CA GLY A 160 9.94 18.60 18.08
C GLY A 160 9.04 17.35 18.09
N THR A 161 7.79 17.43 17.65
CA THR A 161 6.95 16.23 17.54
C THR A 161 7.28 15.48 16.25
N SER A 162 7.66 14.20 16.39
CA SER A 162 7.82 13.27 15.29
C SER A 162 6.98 12.01 15.55
N VAL A 163 6.31 11.51 14.52
CA VAL A 163 5.47 10.31 14.59
C VAL A 163 5.92 9.34 13.52
N THR A 164 6.38 8.16 13.94
CA THR A 164 6.75 7.06 13.06
C THR A 164 5.57 6.10 12.94
N VAL A 165 5.09 5.94 11.71
CA VAL A 165 3.99 5.06 11.34
C VAL A 165 4.57 3.89 10.54
N PRO A 166 4.74 2.70 11.15
CA PRO A 166 5.26 1.54 10.43
C PRO A 166 4.25 1.01 9.42
N LEU A 167 4.74 0.50 8.30
CA LEU A 167 3.96 -0.21 7.28
C LEU A 167 4.84 -1.13 6.44
N THR A 168 4.23 -2.08 5.74
CA THR A 168 4.93 -2.92 4.76
C THR A 168 4.68 -2.40 3.34
N ILE A 169 5.73 -2.20 2.56
CA ILE A 169 5.62 -1.91 1.14
C ILE A 169 5.61 -3.23 0.38
N GLU A 170 4.57 -3.43 -0.44
CA GLU A 170 4.48 -4.53 -1.39
C GLU A 170 4.81 -4.02 -2.79
N GLN A 171 5.42 -4.86 -3.61
CA GLN A 171 5.62 -4.56 -5.02
C GLN A 171 4.46 -5.17 -5.82
N PRO A 172 3.88 -4.43 -6.78
CA PRO A 172 2.88 -5.02 -7.67
C PRO A 172 3.50 -6.23 -8.38
N VAL A 173 2.82 -7.37 -8.31
CA VAL A 173 3.25 -8.57 -9.05
C VAL A 173 3.13 -8.26 -10.54
N PRO A 174 4.22 -8.33 -11.33
CA PRO A 174 4.14 -8.04 -12.74
C PRO A 174 3.22 -9.04 -13.43
N LEU A 175 2.29 -8.55 -14.26
CA LEU A 175 1.38 -9.40 -15.02
C LEU A 175 2.17 -10.31 -15.97
N VAL A 176 1.74 -11.57 -16.07
CA VAL A 176 2.21 -12.48 -17.11
C VAL A 176 1.74 -11.95 -18.46
N THR A 177 2.68 -11.64 -19.35
CA THR A 177 2.36 -11.13 -20.69
C THR A 177 1.78 -12.24 -21.58
N SER A 178 0.86 -11.88 -22.46
CA SER A 178 0.27 -12.80 -23.45
C SER A 178 0.44 -12.33 -24.88
N ARG A 179 0.37 -13.27 -25.82
CA ARG A 179 0.35 -13.00 -27.27
C ARG A 179 -0.73 -13.81 -27.94
N THR A 180 -1.63 -13.11 -28.62
CA THR A 180 -2.68 -13.73 -29.45
C THR A 180 -2.31 -13.69 -30.93
N THR A 181 -2.29 -14.85 -31.57
CA THR A 181 -2.11 -15.00 -33.02
C THR A 181 -3.40 -15.49 -33.63
N LEU A 182 -3.85 -14.83 -34.71
CA LEU A 182 -5.06 -15.21 -35.44
C LEU A 182 -4.68 -15.67 -36.85
N VAL A 183 -5.34 -16.73 -37.31
CA VAL A 183 -5.32 -17.17 -38.71
C VAL A 183 -6.74 -17.48 -39.20
N ALA A 184 -6.97 -17.25 -40.49
CA ALA A 184 -8.21 -17.65 -41.16
C ALA A 184 -7.90 -18.77 -42.17
N LEU A 185 -8.54 -19.93 -41.99
CA LEU A 185 -8.28 -21.11 -42.80
C LEU A 185 -9.59 -21.70 -43.35
N PRO A 186 -9.78 -21.75 -44.68
CA PRO A 186 -9.02 -20.99 -45.68
C PRO A 186 -9.27 -19.47 -45.56
N PRO A 187 -8.36 -18.60 -46.06
CA PRO A 187 -8.56 -17.14 -46.08
C PRO A 187 -9.57 -16.67 -47.16
N VAL A 188 -10.19 -17.61 -47.87
CA VAL A 188 -11.23 -17.38 -48.88
C VAL A 188 -12.50 -18.11 -48.46
N HIS A 189 -13.63 -17.44 -48.51
CA HIS A 189 -14.93 -17.96 -48.11
C HIS A 189 -15.89 -18.03 -49.32
N ILE A 190 -16.63 -19.13 -49.45
CA ILE A 190 -17.70 -19.32 -50.44
C ILE A 190 -18.94 -19.80 -49.70
N ASN A 191 -20.00 -18.99 -49.72
CA ASN A 191 -21.22 -19.29 -48.99
C ASN A 191 -21.79 -20.65 -49.44
N GLY A 192 -21.92 -21.61 -48.51
CA GLY A 192 -22.48 -22.93 -48.79
C GLY A 192 -21.54 -23.95 -49.42
N LEU A 193 -20.29 -23.59 -49.74
CA LEU A 193 -19.29 -24.50 -50.33
C LEU A 193 -18.00 -24.56 -49.51
N LEU A 194 -17.48 -23.42 -49.05
CA LEU A 194 -16.18 -23.34 -48.38
C LEU A 194 -16.24 -22.30 -47.25
N HIS A 195 -16.39 -22.78 -46.02
CA HIS A 195 -16.44 -21.91 -44.85
C HIS A 195 -15.04 -21.67 -44.28
N SER A 196 -14.67 -20.40 -44.13
CA SER A 196 -13.48 -20.00 -43.38
C SER A 196 -13.66 -20.23 -41.88
N ARG A 197 -12.68 -20.86 -41.24
CA ARG A 197 -12.56 -20.91 -39.78
C ARG A 197 -11.55 -19.88 -39.31
N LEU A 198 -11.92 -19.11 -38.29
CA LEU A 198 -10.99 -18.31 -37.52
C LEU A 198 -10.40 -19.19 -36.42
N ILE A 199 -9.09 -19.23 -36.33
CA ILE A 199 -8.36 -19.99 -35.31
C ILE A 199 -7.40 -19.03 -34.63
N ALA A 200 -7.60 -18.82 -33.34
CA ALA A 200 -6.71 -18.06 -32.48
C ALA A 200 -5.85 -19.01 -31.63
N TYR A 201 -4.58 -18.66 -31.50
CA TYR A 201 -3.64 -19.29 -30.58
C TYR A 201 -3.11 -18.24 -29.61
N VAL A 202 -3.19 -18.53 -28.31
CA VAL A 202 -2.72 -17.67 -27.24
C VAL A 202 -1.56 -18.36 -26.53
N SER A 203 -0.44 -17.66 -26.45
CA SER A 203 0.72 -18.04 -25.64
C SER A 203 0.96 -17.02 -24.54
N GLN A 204 1.51 -17.47 -23.40
CA GLN A 204 1.94 -16.60 -22.31
C GLN A 204 3.46 -16.69 -22.14
N SER A 205 4.06 -15.67 -21.51
CA SER A 205 5.48 -15.71 -21.13
C SER A 205 5.77 -16.81 -20.09
N GLU A 206 4.80 -17.10 -19.23
CA GLU A 206 4.86 -18.13 -18.19
C GLU A 206 3.52 -18.86 -18.10
N GLY A 207 3.57 -20.15 -17.76
CA GLY A 207 2.37 -20.95 -17.57
C GLY A 207 1.56 -21.20 -18.85
N ARG A 208 0.31 -21.61 -18.66
CA ARG A 208 -0.63 -21.94 -19.73
C ARG A 208 -1.74 -20.89 -19.79
N ALA A 209 -2.06 -20.45 -21.01
CA ALA A 209 -3.16 -19.52 -21.23
C ALA A 209 -4.52 -20.15 -20.90
N GLU A 210 -5.23 -19.50 -19.97
CA GLU A 210 -6.61 -19.80 -19.60
C GLU A 210 -7.46 -18.52 -19.70
N GLY A 211 -8.66 -18.64 -20.26
CA GLY A 211 -9.53 -17.51 -20.53
C GLY A 211 -10.32 -17.71 -21.82
N THR A 212 -10.79 -16.59 -22.39
CA THR A 212 -11.68 -16.56 -23.55
C THR A 212 -11.07 -15.72 -24.66
N VAL A 213 -11.27 -16.15 -25.91
CA VAL A 213 -10.98 -15.33 -27.08
C VAL A 213 -12.28 -14.79 -27.65
N VAL A 214 -12.34 -13.47 -27.76
CA VAL A 214 -13.40 -12.72 -28.42
C VAL A 214 -12.96 -12.44 -29.87
N PHE A 215 -13.61 -13.11 -30.83
CA PHE A 215 -13.42 -12.83 -32.25
C PHE A 215 -14.27 -11.63 -32.64
N ARG A 216 -13.67 -10.61 -33.26
CA ARG A 216 -14.37 -9.38 -33.67
C ARG A 216 -14.21 -9.10 -35.14
N GLU A 217 -15.21 -8.43 -35.72
CA GLU A 217 -15.13 -7.73 -37.00
C GLU A 217 -15.41 -6.24 -36.76
N GLY A 218 -14.36 -5.41 -36.77
CA GLY A 218 -14.44 -4.06 -36.21
C GLY A 218 -14.87 -4.15 -34.74
N ASP A 219 -15.90 -3.42 -34.35
CA ASP A 219 -16.43 -3.45 -32.97
C ASP A 219 -17.41 -4.62 -32.72
N ARG A 220 -17.88 -5.28 -33.78
CA ARG A 220 -18.87 -6.35 -33.69
C ARG A 220 -18.24 -7.63 -33.16
N VAL A 221 -18.77 -8.18 -32.06
CA VAL A 221 -18.44 -9.52 -31.60
C VAL A 221 -19.03 -10.56 -32.56
N VAL A 222 -18.18 -11.42 -33.09
CA VAL A 222 -18.52 -12.53 -33.99
C VAL A 222 -18.76 -13.80 -33.17
N ALA A 223 -17.86 -14.09 -32.23
CA ALA A 223 -17.97 -15.22 -31.32
C ALA A 223 -17.07 -15.01 -30.10
N GLU A 224 -17.46 -15.63 -28.99
CA GLU A 224 -16.63 -15.76 -27.79
C GLU A 224 -16.37 -17.25 -27.56
N VAL A 225 -15.11 -17.64 -27.43
CA VAL A 225 -14.72 -19.04 -27.35
C VAL A 225 -13.66 -19.22 -26.27
N ALA A 226 -13.95 -20.06 -25.28
CA ALA A 226 -12.99 -20.43 -24.25
C ALA A 226 -11.76 -21.14 -24.84
N LEU A 227 -10.58 -20.85 -24.29
CA LEU A 227 -9.35 -21.51 -24.68
C LEU A 227 -9.37 -23.00 -24.30
N THR A 228 -8.92 -23.83 -25.22
CA THR A 228 -8.65 -25.25 -24.97
C THR A 228 -7.38 -25.42 -24.11
N ARG A 229 -7.08 -26.69 -23.75
CA ARG A 229 -5.83 -27.03 -23.07
C ARG A 229 -4.55 -26.67 -23.85
N ALA A 230 -4.66 -26.56 -25.17
CA ALA A 230 -3.56 -26.17 -26.03
C ALA A 230 -3.46 -24.65 -26.25
N GLY A 231 -4.28 -23.81 -25.60
CA GLY A 231 -4.30 -22.37 -25.85
C GLY A 231 -4.94 -22.00 -27.19
N LEU A 232 -5.80 -22.87 -27.73
CA LEU A 232 -6.52 -22.62 -28.98
C LEU A 232 -7.98 -22.26 -28.73
N ALA A 233 -8.48 -21.30 -29.49
CA ALA A 233 -9.90 -21.01 -29.67
C ALA A 233 -10.21 -20.95 -31.16
N ALA A 234 -11.37 -21.47 -31.58
CA ALA A 234 -11.73 -21.45 -33.00
C ALA A 234 -13.23 -21.28 -33.19
N THR A 235 -13.60 -20.54 -34.24
CA THR A 235 -14.99 -20.37 -34.67
C THR A 235 -15.09 -20.50 -36.19
N THR A 236 -16.23 -20.99 -36.68
CA THR A 236 -16.52 -21.08 -38.12
C THR A 236 -17.37 -19.88 -38.51
N LEU A 237 -16.95 -19.14 -39.53
CA LEU A 237 -17.69 -17.97 -39.98
C LEU A 237 -19.04 -18.40 -40.59
N PRO A 238 -20.13 -17.67 -40.27
CA PRO A 238 -21.44 -17.91 -40.89
C PRO A 238 -21.44 -17.44 -42.34
N ARG A 239 -22.63 -17.37 -42.97
CA ARG A 239 -22.75 -16.70 -44.28
C ARG A 239 -22.33 -15.24 -44.18
N LEU A 240 -21.57 -14.78 -45.16
CA LEU A 240 -21.03 -13.43 -45.22
C LEU A 240 -21.46 -12.71 -46.50
N SER A 241 -21.53 -11.38 -46.44
CA SER A 241 -21.66 -10.55 -47.63
C SER A 241 -20.43 -10.67 -48.54
N ARG A 242 -20.61 -10.47 -49.84
CA ARG A 242 -19.49 -10.43 -50.78
C ARG A 242 -18.58 -9.24 -50.45
N GLY A 243 -17.27 -9.48 -50.37
CA GLY A 243 -16.31 -8.44 -50.02
C GLY A 243 -15.09 -9.00 -49.27
N THR A 244 -14.32 -8.10 -48.67
CA THR A 244 -13.23 -8.47 -47.75
C THR A 244 -13.66 -8.13 -46.33
N HIS A 245 -13.80 -9.16 -45.50
CA HIS A 245 -14.09 -9.05 -44.08
C HIS A 245 -12.78 -9.06 -43.30
N ARG A 246 -12.70 -8.27 -42.21
CA ARG A 246 -11.47 -8.10 -41.42
C ARG A 246 -11.74 -8.46 -39.97
N TYR A 247 -10.97 -9.40 -39.45
CA TYR A 247 -11.18 -9.97 -38.13
C TYR A 247 -9.98 -9.77 -37.21
N THR A 248 -10.24 -9.62 -35.92
CA THR A 248 -9.27 -9.66 -34.83
C THR A 248 -9.70 -10.69 -33.80
N ALA A 249 -8.73 -11.17 -33.01
CA ALA A 249 -8.96 -12.02 -31.85
C ALA A 249 -8.39 -11.31 -30.62
N GLU A 250 -9.24 -11.03 -29.66
CA GLU A 250 -8.92 -10.39 -28.38
C GLU A 250 -8.97 -11.46 -27.29
N PHE A 251 -7.85 -11.68 -26.62
CA PHE A 251 -7.77 -12.60 -25.48
C PHE A 251 -8.10 -11.87 -24.19
N VAL A 252 -9.11 -12.39 -23.49
CA VAL A 252 -9.53 -11.99 -22.15
C VAL A 252 -9.09 -13.10 -21.18
N PRO A 253 -8.09 -12.86 -20.32
CA PRO A 253 -7.60 -13.84 -19.37
C PRO A 253 -8.67 -14.25 -18.34
N ALA A 254 -8.58 -15.47 -17.83
CA ALA A 254 -9.43 -15.92 -16.72
C ALA A 254 -9.17 -15.13 -15.42
N ASP A 255 -7.92 -14.69 -15.22
CA ASP A 255 -7.49 -13.81 -14.13
C ASP A 255 -6.77 -12.57 -14.70
N PRO A 256 -7.49 -11.45 -14.92
CA PRO A 256 -6.92 -10.21 -15.42
C PRO A 256 -5.97 -9.51 -14.43
N GLY A 257 -5.97 -9.90 -13.14
CA GLY A 257 -5.05 -9.38 -12.13
C GLY A 257 -3.69 -10.06 -12.14
N ALA A 258 -3.58 -11.23 -12.80
CA ALA A 258 -2.33 -11.99 -12.92
C ALA A 258 -1.78 -12.04 -14.36
N VAL A 259 -2.63 -11.85 -15.37
CA VAL A 259 -2.26 -11.99 -16.78
C VAL A 259 -2.75 -10.78 -17.57
N GLU A 260 -1.89 -10.24 -18.43
CA GLU A 260 -2.26 -9.19 -19.37
C GLU A 260 -3.00 -9.76 -20.59
N GLY A 261 -4.14 -9.16 -20.95
CA GLY A 261 -4.86 -9.48 -22.19
C GLY A 261 -4.05 -9.11 -23.44
N SER A 262 -4.42 -9.66 -24.60
CA SER A 262 -3.72 -9.32 -25.85
C SER A 262 -4.63 -9.40 -27.06
N THR A 263 -4.32 -8.60 -28.09
CA THR A 263 -5.10 -8.57 -29.34
C THR A 263 -4.23 -8.96 -30.52
N SER A 264 -4.76 -9.82 -31.38
CA SER A 264 -4.08 -10.26 -32.60
C SER A 264 -3.94 -9.14 -33.62
N ARG A 265 -3.03 -9.33 -34.58
CA ARG A 265 -3.10 -8.58 -35.84
C ARG A 265 -4.41 -8.89 -36.57
N THR A 266 -4.85 -7.96 -37.42
CA THR A 266 -6.03 -8.14 -38.26
C THR A 266 -5.79 -9.16 -39.36
N VAL A 267 -6.73 -10.08 -39.56
CA VAL A 267 -6.74 -11.08 -40.63
C VAL A 267 -7.91 -10.82 -41.58
N GLY A 268 -7.64 -10.84 -42.88
CA GLY A 268 -8.65 -10.68 -43.92
C GLY A 268 -9.21 -12.01 -44.40
N VAL A 269 -10.52 -12.08 -44.62
CA VAL A 269 -11.20 -13.17 -45.33
C VAL A 269 -11.89 -12.60 -46.55
N ARG A 270 -11.59 -13.15 -47.74
CA ARG A 270 -12.21 -12.72 -49.00
C ARG A 270 -13.39 -13.61 -49.36
N VAL A 271 -14.56 -13.01 -49.50
CA VAL A 271 -15.81 -13.71 -49.88
C VAL A 271 -16.04 -13.52 -51.38
N LEU A 272 -16.07 -14.62 -52.14
CA LEU A 272 -16.15 -14.56 -53.61
C LEU A 272 -17.59 -14.57 -54.14
N PHE A 273 -18.46 -15.44 -53.59
CA PHE A 273 -19.84 -15.67 -54.03
C PHE A 273 -20.74 -15.99 -52.84
#